data_AF-A0A2V9JN74-F1
#
_entry.id   AF-A0A2V9JN74-F1
#
_cell.length_a   1.000
_cell.length_b   1.000
_cell.length_c   1.000
_cell.angle_alpha   90.00
_cell.angle_beta   90.00
_cell.angle_gamma   90.00
#
_symmetry.space_group_name_H-M   'P 1'
#
loop_
_entity.id
_entity.type
_entity.pdbx_description
1 polymer ?
#
loop_
_entity_poly.entity_id
_entity_poly.type
_entity_poly.pdbx_seq_one_letter_code
_entity_poly.pdbx_strand_id
1 'polypeptide(L)'
;MPHRIFAGPFEALEARLLTEIVERQRGDPLAPVSVVVGSNILAAYLKSRLAASGRAAANLRFYTFLDLANRLASGSGPQPKPPLPPLGASWILQGLLEDAPPRPFGEVSDLAGFRAALLDTFRDLRDAGISAEDFERGVRGSLDETPERREHLLGLAELYSRFRARTAPFSDVDDLFRRASAAAPGAAGLVGSSFTIVYGVYDITGQQADLLGALEGALELAYFVPHVEDGSAEFARPFLEARAAALGAPIERLGPPRAKSTSLAALADRLFAPAAGAPLAADGSFTLLSVPGEARAAIEIARAVFEAARDGVIAGFHEAAVFVRHPEEDVPILAETFRSRRIPYYVQGGSAFADRALSRAVLALAALEEESFA
;
A
#
# COMPACT_ATOMS: atom_id res chain seq x y z
N MET A 1 2.22 -8.60 -26.31
CA MET A 1 0.88 -8.01 -26.56
C MET A 1 1.05 -6.48 -26.58
N PRO A 2 0.15 -5.65 -27.14
CA PRO A 2 0.38 -4.20 -27.12
C PRO A 2 0.09 -3.61 -25.73
N HIS A 3 1.10 -3.59 -24.86
CA HIS A 3 1.02 -2.93 -23.56
C HIS A 3 1.02 -1.41 -23.72
N ARG A 4 0.43 -0.70 -22.76
CA ARG A 4 0.33 0.76 -22.76
C ARG A 4 0.77 1.33 -21.43
N ILE A 5 1.43 2.48 -21.46
CA ILE A 5 1.89 3.17 -20.26
C ILE A 5 1.48 4.63 -20.36
N PHE A 6 0.69 5.09 -19.39
CA PHE A 6 0.31 6.49 -19.23
C PHE A 6 0.98 7.04 -17.97
N ALA A 7 1.55 8.23 -18.08
CA ALA A 7 2.15 8.93 -16.95
C ALA A 7 1.67 10.38 -16.90
N GLY A 8 1.27 10.85 -15.73
CA GLY A 8 0.80 12.23 -15.54
C GLY A 8 0.26 12.45 -14.12
N PRO A 9 -0.33 13.63 -13.84
CA PRO A 9 -1.01 13.87 -12.57
C PRO A 9 -2.27 13.01 -12.45
N PHE A 10 -2.71 12.73 -11.21
CA PHE A 10 -3.88 11.89 -10.94
C PHE A 10 -5.12 12.32 -11.71
N GLU A 11 -5.42 13.63 -11.79
CA GLU A 11 -6.59 14.13 -12.52
C GLU A 11 -6.58 13.75 -14.01
N ALA A 12 -5.41 13.80 -14.65
CA ALA A 12 -5.26 13.43 -16.06
C ALA A 12 -5.38 11.92 -16.25
N LEU A 13 -4.80 11.13 -15.34
CA LEU A 13 -4.90 9.68 -15.32
C LEU A 13 -6.34 9.22 -15.10
N GLU A 14 -7.10 9.87 -14.21
CA GLU A 14 -8.52 9.58 -13.98
C GLU A 14 -9.33 9.82 -15.25
N ALA A 15 -9.17 10.99 -15.89
CA ALA A 15 -9.87 11.30 -17.13
C ALA A 15 -9.55 10.28 -18.23
N ARG A 16 -8.29 9.83 -18.31
CA ARG A 16 -7.89 8.80 -19.26
C ARG A 16 -8.45 7.42 -18.89
N LEU A 17 -8.49 7.06 -17.61
CA LEU A 17 -9.06 5.80 -17.13
C LEU A 17 -10.52 5.67 -17.56
N LEU A 18 -11.30 6.73 -17.37
CA LEU A 18 -12.70 6.79 -17.80
C LEU A 18 -12.86 6.60 -19.31
N THR A 19 -11.91 7.12 -20.10
CA THR A 19 -11.90 6.98 -21.55
C THR A 19 -11.60 5.55 -21.96
N GLU A 20 -10.56 4.92 -21.39
CA GLU A 20 -10.21 3.52 -21.68
C GLU A 20 -11.34 2.56 -21.31
N ILE A 21 -11.99 2.75 -20.15
CA ILE A 21 -13.14 1.90 -19.75
C ILE A 21 -14.26 1.98 -20.80
N VAL A 22 -14.62 3.18 -21.24
CA VAL A 22 -15.68 3.37 -22.24
C VAL A 22 -15.31 2.79 -23.59
N GLU A 23 -14.05 2.95 -24.02
CA GLU A 23 -13.58 2.38 -25.28
C GLU A 23 -13.68 0.86 -25.30
N ARG A 24 -13.35 0.20 -24.18
CA ARG A 24 -13.46 -1.24 -24.04
C ARG A 24 -14.91 -1.74 -23.97
N GLN A 25 -15.82 -0.91 -23.46
CA GLN A 25 -17.25 -1.22 -23.35
C GLN A 25 -18.09 -0.69 -24.52
N ARG A 26 -17.47 -0.11 -25.56
CA ARG A 26 -18.18 0.53 -26.68
C ARG A 26 -19.06 -0.44 -27.48
N GLY A 27 -18.62 -1.68 -27.67
CA GLY A 27 -19.37 -2.72 -28.38
C GLY A 27 -20.26 -3.59 -27.49
N ASP A 28 -19.85 -3.77 -26.23
CA ASP A 28 -20.57 -4.52 -25.21
C ASP A 28 -20.47 -3.77 -23.86
N PRO A 29 -21.55 -3.10 -23.42
CA PRO A 29 -21.58 -2.36 -22.15
C PRO A 29 -21.32 -3.23 -20.91
N LEU A 30 -21.45 -4.56 -21.02
CA LEU A 30 -21.19 -5.51 -19.94
C LEU A 30 -19.82 -6.17 -20.06
N ALA A 31 -18.98 -5.77 -21.03
CA ALA A 31 -17.64 -6.32 -21.19
C ALA A 31 -16.83 -6.12 -19.89
N PRO A 32 -16.19 -7.18 -19.38
CA PRO A 32 -15.45 -7.14 -18.12
C PRO A 32 -14.20 -6.25 -18.24
N VAL A 33 -14.06 -5.31 -17.31
CA VAL A 33 -12.84 -4.50 -17.16
C VAL A 33 -12.29 -4.72 -15.77
N SER A 34 -11.04 -5.13 -15.69
CA SER A 34 -10.34 -5.36 -14.43
C SER A 34 -9.34 -4.24 -14.17
N VAL A 35 -9.34 -3.71 -12.95
CA VAL A 35 -8.49 -2.60 -12.51
C VAL A 35 -7.78 -3.02 -11.23
N VAL A 36 -6.46 -3.08 -11.28
CA VAL A 36 -5.57 -3.30 -10.14
C VAL A 36 -5.20 -1.95 -9.54
N VAL A 37 -5.39 -1.81 -8.23
CA VAL A 37 -5.08 -0.57 -7.50
C VAL A 37 -4.24 -0.86 -6.26
N GLY A 38 -3.52 0.16 -5.77
CA GLY A 38 -2.71 0.03 -4.56
C GLY A 38 -3.49 -0.11 -3.25
N SER A 39 -4.78 0.26 -3.21
CA SER A 39 -5.58 0.17 -2.00
C SER A 39 -7.09 0.08 -2.25
N ASN A 40 -7.82 -0.46 -1.27
CA ASN A 40 -9.28 -0.49 -1.27
C ASN A 40 -9.91 0.91 -1.20
N ILE A 41 -9.23 1.88 -0.60
CA ILE A 41 -9.68 3.27 -0.55
C ILE A 41 -9.62 3.88 -1.96
N LEU A 42 -8.52 3.65 -2.70
CA LEU A 42 -8.42 4.09 -4.08
C LEU A 42 -9.48 3.41 -4.97
N ALA A 43 -9.75 2.11 -4.78
CA ALA A 43 -10.86 1.44 -5.46
C ALA A 43 -12.22 2.10 -5.17
N ALA A 44 -12.52 2.38 -3.90
CA ALA A 44 -13.78 3.01 -3.50
C ALA A 44 -13.92 4.43 -4.08
N TYR A 45 -12.83 5.20 -4.04
CA TYR A 45 -12.76 6.53 -4.65
C TYR A 45 -13.04 6.47 -6.16
N LEU A 46 -12.33 5.63 -6.91
CA LEU A 46 -12.51 5.51 -8.36
C LEU A 46 -13.93 5.05 -8.73
N LYS A 47 -14.54 4.13 -7.96
CA LYS A 47 -15.95 3.74 -8.13
C LYS A 47 -16.89 4.93 -7.95
N SER A 48 -16.66 5.75 -6.94
CA SER A 48 -17.43 6.97 -6.70
C SER A 48 -17.28 7.97 -7.85
N ARG A 49 -16.05 8.20 -8.33
CA ARG A 49 -15.77 9.09 -9.48
C ARG A 49 -16.43 8.61 -10.78
N LEU A 50 -16.39 7.31 -11.03
CA LEU A 50 -17.09 6.67 -12.16
C LEU A 50 -18.59 6.92 -12.08
N ALA A 51 -19.22 6.67 -10.92
CA ALA A 51 -20.64 6.90 -10.72
C ALA A 51 -21.02 8.40 -10.89
N ALA A 52 -20.20 9.31 -10.33
CA ALA A 52 -20.41 10.74 -10.44
C ALA A 52 -20.26 11.28 -11.87
N SER A 53 -19.53 10.59 -12.75
CA SER A 53 -19.38 10.98 -14.16
C SER A 53 -20.67 10.85 -14.98
N GLY A 54 -21.75 10.30 -14.40
CA GLY A 54 -23.02 10.05 -15.08
C GLY A 54 -22.97 8.92 -16.11
N ARG A 55 -21.86 8.17 -16.16
CA ARG A 55 -21.66 7.05 -17.08
C ARG A 55 -22.10 5.75 -16.42
N ALA A 56 -22.99 5.01 -17.08
CA ALA A 56 -23.30 3.65 -16.70
C ALA A 56 -22.08 2.76 -17.01
N ALA A 57 -21.50 2.14 -15.99
CA ALA A 57 -20.47 1.14 -16.13
C ALA A 57 -20.87 -0.11 -15.37
N ALA A 58 -20.79 -1.26 -16.03
CA ALA A 58 -21.10 -2.57 -15.47
C ALA A 58 -19.87 -3.47 -15.55
N ASN A 59 -19.87 -4.56 -14.78
CA ASN A 59 -18.80 -5.57 -14.80
C ASN A 59 -17.37 -4.99 -14.62
N LEU A 60 -17.25 -3.90 -13.86
CA LEU A 60 -15.98 -3.34 -13.42
C LEU A 60 -15.51 -4.06 -12.16
N ARG A 61 -14.31 -4.65 -12.22
CA ARG A 61 -13.73 -5.42 -11.12
C ARG A 61 -12.48 -4.72 -10.64
N PHE A 62 -12.51 -4.26 -9.40
CA PHE A 62 -11.35 -3.66 -8.74
C PHE A 62 -10.68 -4.72 -7.88
N TYR A 63 -9.37 -4.83 -8.01
CA TYR A 63 -8.54 -5.75 -7.24
C TYR A 63 -7.41 -4.95 -6.58
N THR A 64 -7.13 -5.24 -5.31
CA THR A 64 -5.76 -5.06 -4.81
C THR A 64 -4.87 -6.18 -5.36
N PHE A 65 -3.54 -6.06 -5.22
CA PHE A 65 -2.65 -7.16 -5.58
C PHE A 65 -2.98 -8.45 -4.82
N LEU A 66 -3.38 -8.35 -3.55
CA LEU A 66 -3.78 -9.50 -2.76
C LEU A 66 -5.08 -10.13 -3.29
N ASP A 67 -6.07 -9.32 -3.68
CA ASP A 67 -7.31 -9.83 -4.27
C ASP A 67 -7.05 -10.53 -5.61
N LEU A 68 -6.19 -9.93 -6.46
CA LEU A 68 -5.81 -10.51 -7.73
C LEU A 68 -5.05 -11.82 -7.53
N ALA A 69 -4.09 -11.87 -6.61
CA ALA A 69 -3.33 -13.07 -6.31
C ALA A 69 -4.24 -14.21 -5.82
N ASN A 70 -5.18 -13.92 -4.91
CA ASN A 70 -6.20 -14.88 -4.48
C ASN A 70 -7.06 -15.38 -5.65
N ARG A 71 -7.49 -14.47 -6.53
CA ARG A 71 -8.30 -14.82 -7.70
C ARG A 71 -7.55 -15.75 -8.66
N LEU A 72 -6.29 -15.48 -8.92
CA LEU A 72 -5.45 -16.29 -9.81
C LEU A 72 -5.09 -17.63 -9.18
N ALA A 73 -4.70 -17.65 -7.90
CA ALA A 73 -4.34 -18.86 -7.18
C ALA A 73 -5.53 -19.82 -6.96
N SER A 74 -6.77 -19.31 -7.01
CA SER A 74 -7.99 -20.14 -6.94
C SER A 74 -8.17 -21.05 -8.16
N GLY A 75 -7.50 -20.73 -9.28
CA GLY A 75 -7.68 -21.40 -10.58
C GLY A 75 -6.86 -22.67 -10.79
N SER A 76 -5.82 -22.90 -9.99
CA SER A 76 -4.81 -23.93 -10.30
C SER A 76 -4.03 -24.42 -9.08
N GLY A 77 -3.72 -25.72 -9.08
CA GLY A 77 -2.69 -26.32 -8.23
C GLY A 77 -3.18 -27.36 -7.21
N PRO A 78 -2.24 -28.02 -6.50
CA PRO A 78 -2.57 -28.89 -5.37
C PRO A 78 -3.34 -28.13 -4.28
N GLN A 79 -4.02 -28.87 -3.40
CA GLN A 79 -4.76 -28.26 -2.29
C GLN A 79 -3.88 -27.21 -1.57
N PRO A 80 -4.41 -26.00 -1.30
CA PRO A 80 -3.67 -25.01 -0.56
C PRO A 80 -3.22 -25.60 0.78
N LYS A 81 -1.95 -25.40 1.13
CA LYS A 81 -1.47 -25.62 2.50
C LYS A 81 -2.38 -24.87 3.47
N PRO A 82 -2.53 -25.34 4.73
CA PRO A 82 -3.27 -24.59 5.72
C PRO A 82 -2.62 -23.21 5.92
N PRO A 83 -3.42 -22.14 6.12
CA PRO A 83 -2.85 -20.83 6.43
C PRO A 83 -2.07 -20.88 7.73
N LEU A 84 -0.97 -20.13 7.79
CA LEU A 84 -0.25 -19.95 9.05
C LEU A 84 -1.22 -19.33 10.09
N PRO A 85 -1.42 -19.94 11.27
CA PRO A 85 -2.33 -19.40 12.26
C PRO A 85 -1.94 -17.98 12.68
N PRO A 86 -2.90 -17.14 13.11
CA PRO A 86 -2.61 -15.85 13.73
C PRO A 86 -1.55 -16.01 14.83
N LEU A 87 -0.57 -15.10 14.87
CA LEU A 87 0.60 -15.15 15.76
C LEU A 87 1.55 -16.34 15.55
N GLY A 88 1.27 -17.28 14.65
CA GLY A 88 2.09 -18.47 14.42
C GLY A 88 3.55 -18.14 14.07
N ALA A 89 3.78 -17.10 13.26
CA ALA A 89 5.13 -16.62 12.96
C ALA A 89 5.89 -16.15 14.21
N SER A 90 5.20 -15.42 15.10
CA SER A 90 5.77 -14.94 16.35
C SER A 90 6.13 -16.09 17.29
N TRP A 91 5.25 -17.08 17.42
CA TRP A 91 5.48 -18.27 18.25
C TRP A 91 6.62 -19.14 17.71
N ILE A 92 6.66 -19.35 16.38
CA ILE A 92 7.76 -20.08 15.73
C ILE A 92 9.08 -19.37 15.99
N LEU A 93 9.14 -18.05 15.78
CA LEU A 93 10.37 -17.30 15.99
C LEU A 93 10.80 -17.30 17.45
N GLN A 94 9.86 -17.15 18.39
CA GLN A 94 10.14 -17.26 19.82
C GLN A 94 10.77 -18.62 20.16
N GLY A 95 10.17 -19.73 19.72
CA GLY A 95 10.73 -21.06 19.95
C GLY A 95 12.11 -21.26 19.32
N LEU A 96 12.40 -20.62 18.17
CA LEU A 96 13.72 -20.67 17.56
C LEU A 96 14.79 -19.91 18.37
N LEU A 97 14.41 -18.76 18.96
CA LEU A 97 15.26 -17.95 19.80
C LEU A 97 15.51 -18.60 21.18
N GLU A 98 14.50 -19.28 21.74
CA GLU A 98 14.62 -20.01 23.02
C GLU A 98 15.47 -21.28 22.89
N ASP A 99 15.37 -22.00 21.76
CA ASP A 99 16.07 -23.27 21.52
C ASP A 99 17.59 -23.07 21.32
N ALA A 100 17.96 -22.17 20.40
CA ALA A 100 19.35 -21.88 20.09
C ALA A 100 19.46 -20.55 19.33
N PRO A 101 19.61 -19.41 20.03
CA PRO A 101 19.82 -18.14 19.36
C PRO A 101 21.23 -18.10 18.74
N PRO A 102 21.39 -17.57 17.52
CA PRO A 102 22.73 -17.36 16.97
C PRO A 102 23.54 -16.48 17.90
N ARG A 103 24.84 -16.77 18.00
CA ARG A 103 25.76 -16.10 18.95
C ARG A 103 25.66 -14.56 18.95
N PRO A 104 25.55 -13.85 17.81
CA PRO A 104 25.45 -12.39 17.81
C PRO A 104 24.18 -11.83 18.47
N PHE A 105 23.15 -12.65 18.64
CA PHE A 105 21.85 -12.21 19.14
C PHE A 105 21.53 -12.68 20.55
N GLY A 106 22.45 -13.39 21.22
CA GLY A 106 22.19 -14.01 22.53
C GLY A 106 21.66 -13.01 23.57
N GLU A 107 22.28 -11.83 23.69
CA GLU A 107 21.92 -10.82 24.69
C GLU A 107 20.59 -10.09 24.41
N VAL A 108 20.14 -10.10 23.17
CA VAL A 108 18.93 -9.37 22.72
C VAL A 108 17.74 -10.29 22.44
N SER A 109 17.95 -11.61 22.45
CA SER A 109 16.93 -12.59 22.07
C SER A 109 15.69 -12.57 22.97
N ASP A 110 15.85 -12.18 24.23
CA ASP A 110 14.75 -12.10 25.20
C ASP A 110 13.95 -10.79 25.11
N LEU A 111 14.42 -9.81 24.33
CA LEU A 111 13.75 -8.51 24.20
C LEU A 111 12.56 -8.61 23.25
N ALA A 112 11.37 -8.23 23.73
CA ALA A 112 10.14 -8.27 22.93
C ALA A 112 10.25 -7.48 21.61
N GLY A 113 10.96 -6.34 21.63
CA GLY A 113 11.20 -5.52 20.44
C GLY A 113 12.11 -6.19 19.40
N PHE A 114 13.03 -7.05 19.82
CA PHE A 114 13.95 -7.75 18.91
C PHE A 114 13.20 -8.76 18.04
N ARG A 115 12.26 -9.52 18.63
CA ARG A 115 11.39 -10.44 17.88
C ARG A 115 10.56 -9.71 16.82
N ALA A 116 9.98 -8.56 17.18
CA ALA A 116 9.21 -7.74 16.23
C ALA A 116 10.09 -7.27 15.06
N ALA A 117 11.29 -6.74 15.36
CA ALA A 117 12.24 -6.30 14.34
C ALA A 117 12.69 -7.43 13.41
N LEU A 118 12.90 -8.64 13.92
CA LEU A 118 13.23 -9.82 13.10
C LEU A 118 12.07 -10.22 12.18
N LEU A 119 10.83 -10.23 12.67
CA LEU A 119 9.66 -10.53 11.83
C LEU A 119 9.48 -9.50 10.73
N ASP A 120 9.67 -8.21 11.03
CA ASP A 120 9.65 -7.15 10.01
C ASP A 120 10.78 -7.33 9.00
N THR A 121 12.00 -7.64 9.45
CA THR A 121 13.14 -7.93 8.56
C THR A 121 12.86 -9.13 7.65
N PHE A 122 12.29 -10.21 8.19
CA PHE A 122 11.90 -11.38 7.39
C PHE A 122 10.78 -11.04 6.42
N ARG A 123 9.83 -10.18 6.80
CA ARG A 123 8.81 -9.67 5.87
C ARG A 123 9.46 -8.87 4.75
N ASP A 124 10.40 -7.98 5.05
CA ASP A 124 11.06 -7.16 4.04
C ASP A 124 11.87 -8.00 3.04
N LEU A 125 12.61 -9.02 3.53
CA LEU A 125 13.30 -9.98 2.66
C LEU A 125 12.32 -10.71 1.73
N ARG A 126 11.17 -11.12 2.28
CA ARG A 126 10.13 -11.81 1.53
C ARG A 126 9.46 -10.91 0.51
N ASP A 127 9.10 -9.69 0.90
CA ASP A 127 8.50 -8.68 0.03
C ASP A 127 9.47 -8.36 -1.13
N ALA A 128 10.77 -8.29 -0.86
CA ALA A 128 11.82 -8.15 -1.87
C ALA A 128 12.01 -9.39 -2.78
N GLY A 129 11.33 -10.51 -2.50
CA GLY A 129 11.47 -11.76 -3.26
C GLY A 129 12.74 -12.55 -2.94
N ILE A 130 13.42 -12.25 -1.83
CA ILE A 130 14.70 -12.87 -1.46
C ILE A 130 14.45 -14.18 -0.69
N SER A 131 14.86 -15.31 -1.28
CA SER A 131 14.82 -16.61 -0.62
C SER A 131 15.88 -16.74 0.47
N ALA A 132 15.71 -17.69 1.39
CA ALA A 132 16.72 -17.94 2.43
C ALA A 132 18.09 -18.33 1.82
N GLU A 133 18.07 -19.10 0.73
CA GLU A 133 19.27 -19.51 0.00
C GLU A 133 19.95 -18.34 -0.71
N ASP A 134 19.17 -17.43 -1.32
CA ASP A 134 19.71 -16.24 -1.99
C ASP A 134 20.30 -15.26 -0.98
N PHE A 135 19.64 -15.09 0.17
CA PHE A 135 20.17 -14.26 1.25
C PHE A 135 21.48 -14.82 1.81
N GLU A 136 21.54 -16.11 2.13
CA GLU A 136 22.76 -16.77 2.61
C GLU A 136 23.90 -16.64 1.60
N ARG A 137 23.62 -16.85 0.31
CA ARG A 137 24.59 -16.70 -0.78
C ARG A 137 25.10 -15.26 -0.89
N GLY A 138 24.21 -14.28 -0.81
CA GLY A 138 24.54 -12.86 -0.83
C GLY A 138 25.43 -12.46 0.34
N VAL A 139 25.13 -12.93 1.56
CA VAL A 139 25.94 -12.69 2.76
C VAL A 139 27.33 -13.30 2.62
N ARG A 140 27.44 -14.55 2.15
CA ARG A 140 28.75 -15.21 1.93
C ARG A 140 29.58 -14.55 0.82
N GLY A 141 28.92 -14.01 -0.19
CA GLY A 141 29.56 -13.29 -1.30
C GLY A 141 30.00 -11.86 -0.94
N SER A 142 29.59 -11.33 0.22
CA SER A 142 29.91 -9.96 0.62
C SER A 142 31.33 -9.86 1.17
N LEU A 143 32.22 -9.23 0.39
CA LEU A 143 33.66 -9.16 0.67
C LEU A 143 34.04 -8.00 1.62
N ASP A 144 33.28 -6.90 1.63
CA ASP A 144 33.67 -5.63 2.27
C ASP A 144 33.09 -5.41 3.68
N GLU A 145 32.46 -6.43 4.27
CA GLU A 145 31.84 -6.32 5.59
C GLU A 145 32.83 -6.50 6.74
N THR A 146 32.66 -5.73 7.82
CA THR A 146 33.44 -5.92 9.05
C THR A 146 33.20 -7.32 9.63
N PRO A 147 34.17 -7.92 10.34
CA PRO A 147 34.00 -9.27 10.91
C PRO A 147 32.74 -9.40 11.78
N GLU A 148 32.46 -8.38 12.59
CA GLU A 148 31.28 -8.30 13.47
C GLU A 148 29.98 -8.26 12.66
N ARG A 149 29.90 -7.38 11.65
CA ARG A 149 28.72 -7.26 10.80
C ARG A 149 28.47 -8.53 9.99
N ARG A 150 29.53 -9.18 9.50
CA ARG A 150 29.45 -10.47 8.83
C ARG A 150 28.89 -11.56 9.75
N GLU A 151 29.30 -11.60 11.02
CA GLU A 151 28.76 -12.56 12.00
C GLU A 151 27.25 -12.36 12.21
N HIS A 152 26.81 -11.10 12.38
CA HIS A 152 25.38 -10.76 12.52
C HIS A 152 24.56 -11.14 11.29
N LEU A 153 25.06 -10.85 10.08
CA LEU A 153 24.39 -11.20 8.83
C LEU A 153 24.28 -12.72 8.64
N LEU A 154 25.32 -13.47 9.00
CA LEU A 154 25.29 -14.94 8.98
C LEU A 154 24.29 -15.49 10.00
N GLY A 155 24.25 -14.94 11.21
CA GLY A 155 23.25 -15.31 12.22
C GLY A 155 21.82 -15.00 11.75
N LEU A 156 21.62 -13.87 11.07
CA LEU A 156 20.31 -13.50 10.51
C LEU A 156 19.91 -14.46 9.37
N ALA A 157 20.85 -14.83 8.51
CA ALA A 157 20.61 -15.80 7.43
C ALA A 157 20.25 -17.18 7.97
N GLU A 158 20.93 -17.63 9.04
CA GLU A 158 20.61 -18.87 9.74
C GLU A 158 19.19 -18.84 10.32
N LEU A 159 18.83 -17.78 11.07
CA LEU A 159 17.49 -17.64 11.63
C LEU A 159 16.42 -17.58 10.55
N TYR A 160 16.66 -16.83 9.47
CA TYR A 160 15.72 -16.73 8.36
C TYR A 160 15.51 -18.10 7.71
N SER A 161 16.58 -18.86 7.47
CA SER A 161 16.50 -20.23 6.93
C SER A 161 15.70 -21.18 7.85
N ARG A 162 16.02 -21.20 9.15
CA ARG A 162 15.28 -22.00 10.15
C ARG A 162 13.81 -21.60 10.24
N PHE A 163 13.52 -20.30 10.22
CA PHE A 163 12.17 -19.75 10.22
C PHE A 163 11.39 -20.17 8.96
N ARG A 164 12.01 -20.09 7.78
CA ARG A 164 11.40 -20.56 6.52
C ARG A 164 11.13 -22.07 6.54
N ALA A 165 12.05 -22.87 7.07
CA ALA A 165 11.86 -24.32 7.19
C ALA A 165 10.66 -24.66 8.10
N ARG A 166 10.49 -23.94 9.22
CA ARG A 166 9.36 -24.14 10.15
C ARG A 166 8.02 -23.63 9.59
N THR A 167 8.04 -22.60 8.76
CA THR A 167 6.83 -22.04 8.13
C THR A 167 6.45 -22.73 6.82
N ALA A 168 7.36 -23.49 6.20
CA ALA A 168 7.14 -24.18 4.92
C ALA A 168 5.87 -25.06 4.82
N PRO A 169 5.39 -25.73 5.88
CA PRO A 169 4.13 -26.50 5.83
C PRO A 169 2.86 -25.65 5.70
N PHE A 170 2.94 -24.34 5.93
CA PHE A 170 1.81 -23.42 5.90
C PHE A 170 1.81 -22.59 4.63
N SER A 171 0.65 -22.06 4.23
CA SER A 171 0.56 -21.02 3.22
C SER A 171 0.73 -19.64 3.86
N ASP A 172 1.60 -18.84 3.26
CA ASP A 172 1.75 -17.42 3.54
C ASP A 172 1.45 -16.56 2.30
N VAL A 173 1.66 -15.25 2.42
CA VAL A 173 1.47 -14.30 1.31
C VAL A 173 2.41 -14.62 0.15
N ASP A 174 3.65 -15.04 0.42
CA ASP A 174 4.63 -15.37 -0.61
C ASP A 174 4.19 -16.61 -1.42
N ASP A 175 3.72 -17.65 -0.75
CA ASP A 175 3.14 -18.84 -1.39
C ASP A 175 1.96 -18.47 -2.28
N LEU A 176 1.13 -17.51 -1.83
CA LEU A 176 0.01 -17.01 -2.60
C LEU A 176 0.47 -16.30 -3.89
N PHE A 177 1.42 -15.37 -3.80
CA PHE A 177 1.95 -14.66 -4.97
C PHE A 177 2.67 -15.60 -5.94
N ARG A 178 3.49 -16.55 -5.45
CA ARG A 178 4.13 -17.56 -6.31
C ARG A 178 3.11 -18.40 -7.08
N ARG A 179 2.06 -18.86 -6.40
CA ARG A 179 0.97 -19.62 -7.05
C ARG A 179 0.19 -18.78 -8.05
N ALA A 180 -0.07 -17.51 -7.73
CA ALA A 180 -0.72 -16.59 -8.65
C ALA A 180 0.12 -16.37 -9.92
N SER A 181 1.44 -16.15 -9.79
CA SER A 181 2.36 -16.02 -10.92
C SER A 181 2.42 -17.30 -11.76
N ALA A 182 2.45 -18.48 -11.13
CA ALA A 182 2.39 -19.76 -11.85
C ALA A 182 1.05 -19.98 -12.59
N ALA A 183 -0.04 -19.40 -12.09
CA ALA A 183 -1.36 -19.44 -12.72
C ALA A 183 -1.56 -18.37 -13.80
N ALA A 184 -0.60 -17.45 -14.00
CA ALA A 184 -0.70 -16.34 -14.95
C ALA A 184 -1.06 -16.76 -16.39
N PRO A 185 -0.59 -17.90 -16.95
CA PRO A 185 -1.00 -18.33 -18.29
C PRO A 185 -2.53 -18.52 -18.45
N GLY A 186 -3.26 -18.83 -17.38
CA GLY A 186 -4.72 -18.94 -17.36
C GLY A 186 -5.45 -17.67 -16.91
N ALA A 187 -4.74 -16.55 -16.71
CA ALA A 187 -5.27 -15.36 -16.07
C ALA A 187 -6.50 -14.78 -16.79
N ALA A 188 -6.53 -14.80 -18.13
CA ALA A 188 -7.65 -14.25 -18.89
C ALA A 188 -8.99 -14.91 -18.53
N GLY A 189 -9.01 -16.23 -18.35
CA GLY A 189 -10.21 -16.97 -17.93
C GLY A 189 -10.58 -16.72 -16.46
N LEU A 190 -9.56 -16.63 -15.59
CA LEU A 190 -9.77 -16.44 -14.15
C LEU A 190 -10.25 -15.04 -13.80
N VAL A 191 -9.63 -14.02 -14.38
CA VAL A 191 -10.00 -12.61 -14.25
C VAL A 191 -11.25 -12.29 -15.09
N GLY A 192 -11.47 -13.06 -16.15
CA GLY A 192 -12.59 -12.94 -17.08
C GLY A 192 -12.36 -11.90 -18.18
N SER A 193 -11.14 -11.40 -18.35
CA SER A 193 -10.77 -10.43 -19.38
C SER A 193 -9.33 -10.65 -19.80
N SER A 194 -9.03 -10.47 -21.09
CA SER A 194 -7.65 -10.46 -21.61
C SER A 194 -6.97 -9.10 -21.41
N PHE A 195 -7.65 -8.13 -20.80
CA PHE A 195 -7.16 -6.77 -20.57
C PHE A 195 -7.25 -6.40 -19.09
N THR A 196 -6.22 -5.79 -18.54
CA THR A 196 -6.20 -5.31 -17.15
C THR A 196 -5.50 -3.96 -17.06
N ILE A 197 -6.11 -3.06 -16.28
CA ILE A 197 -5.57 -1.74 -15.98
C ILE A 197 -4.82 -1.83 -14.65
N VAL A 198 -3.62 -1.25 -14.56
CA VAL A 198 -2.88 -1.08 -13.31
C VAL A 198 -2.84 0.41 -13.00
N TYR A 199 -3.54 0.84 -11.95
CA TYR A 199 -3.82 2.26 -11.69
C TYR A 199 -3.26 2.74 -10.36
N GLY A 200 -2.50 3.85 -10.41
CA GLY A 200 -2.00 4.54 -9.23
C GLY A 200 -0.88 3.80 -8.51
N VAL A 201 -0.29 2.79 -9.15
CA VAL A 201 0.79 1.97 -8.60
C VAL A 201 2.12 2.43 -9.19
N TYR A 202 3.06 2.75 -8.31
CA TYR A 202 4.38 3.29 -8.66
C TYR A 202 5.51 2.80 -7.74
N ASP A 203 5.14 2.12 -6.65
CA ASP A 203 6.05 1.43 -5.75
C ASP A 203 5.44 0.05 -5.51
N ILE A 204 6.25 -0.99 -5.74
CA ILE A 204 5.82 -2.37 -5.67
C ILE A 204 6.90 -3.23 -5.04
N THR A 205 6.45 -4.24 -4.31
CA THR A 205 7.33 -5.29 -3.78
C THR A 205 7.87 -6.17 -4.92
N GLY A 206 8.96 -6.91 -4.67
CA GLY A 206 9.51 -7.88 -5.62
C GLY A 206 8.46 -8.92 -6.03
N GLN A 207 7.66 -9.42 -5.08
CA GLN A 207 6.59 -10.38 -5.38
C GLN A 207 5.51 -9.82 -6.31
N GLN A 208 5.14 -8.54 -6.13
CA GLN A 208 4.20 -7.86 -7.03
C GLN A 208 4.83 -7.63 -8.40
N ALA A 209 6.13 -7.36 -8.47
CA ALA A 209 6.86 -7.21 -9.72
C ALA A 209 6.90 -8.52 -10.51
N ASP A 210 7.14 -9.65 -9.84
CA ASP A 210 7.11 -10.99 -10.42
C ASP A 210 5.72 -11.34 -10.95
N LEU A 211 4.67 -11.03 -10.18
CA LEU A 211 3.29 -11.27 -10.62
C LEU A 211 2.94 -10.45 -11.86
N LEU A 212 3.29 -9.15 -11.88
CA LEU A 212 3.09 -8.32 -13.06
C LEU A 212 3.85 -8.88 -14.27
N GLY A 213 5.13 -9.22 -14.09
CA GLY A 213 5.94 -9.82 -15.15
C GLY A 213 5.34 -11.11 -15.72
N ALA A 214 4.78 -11.97 -14.84
CA ALA A 214 4.08 -13.18 -15.28
C ALA A 214 2.79 -12.85 -16.07
N LEU A 215 2.05 -11.82 -15.66
CA LEU A 215 0.81 -11.39 -16.33
C LEU A 215 1.07 -10.67 -17.65
N GLU A 216 2.20 -10.00 -17.83
CA GLU A 216 2.59 -9.34 -19.08
C GLU A 216 2.66 -10.32 -20.27
N GLY A 217 2.96 -11.61 -20.01
CA GLY A 217 2.92 -12.66 -21.03
C GLY A 217 1.52 -13.17 -21.37
N ALA A 218 0.51 -12.92 -20.52
CA ALA A 218 -0.81 -13.53 -20.60
C ALA A 218 -1.96 -12.54 -20.82
N LEU A 219 -1.78 -11.27 -20.45
CA LEU A 219 -2.77 -10.21 -20.52
C LEU A 219 -2.22 -8.98 -21.24
N GLU A 220 -3.08 -8.27 -21.94
CA GLU A 220 -2.83 -6.88 -22.32
C GLU A 220 -2.92 -6.00 -21.06
N LEU A 221 -1.84 -5.30 -20.73
CA LEU A 221 -1.76 -4.44 -19.54
C LEU A 221 -1.68 -2.95 -19.93
N ALA A 222 -2.46 -2.13 -19.25
CA ALA A 222 -2.38 -0.67 -19.32
C ALA A 222 -1.99 -0.08 -17.96
N TYR A 223 -0.81 0.52 -17.88
CA TYR A 223 -0.29 1.14 -16.67
C TYR A 223 -0.65 2.62 -16.61
N PHE A 224 -1.12 3.08 -15.46
CA PHE A 224 -1.47 4.47 -15.17
C PHE A 224 -0.66 4.91 -13.95
N VAL A 225 0.49 5.52 -14.22
CA VAL A 225 1.51 5.81 -13.22
C VAL A 225 1.48 7.30 -12.87
N PRO A 226 1.21 7.68 -11.61
CA PRO A 226 1.23 9.07 -11.20
C PRO A 226 2.67 9.57 -11.20
N HIS A 227 3.02 10.36 -12.21
CA HIS A 227 4.35 10.91 -12.36
C HIS A 227 4.29 12.22 -13.14
N VAL A 228 4.90 13.25 -12.55
CA VAL A 228 5.08 14.58 -13.12
C VAL A 228 6.57 14.88 -13.02
N GLU A 229 7.19 15.25 -14.14
CA GLU A 229 8.62 15.58 -14.20
C GLU A 229 8.94 16.76 -13.28
N ASP A 230 10.09 16.69 -12.60
CA ASP A 230 10.58 17.72 -11.67
C ASP A 230 9.61 18.06 -10.50
N GLY A 231 8.64 17.17 -10.24
CA GLY A 231 7.62 17.34 -9.23
C GLY A 231 7.78 16.45 -8.00
N SER A 232 6.75 16.41 -7.17
CA SER A 232 6.67 15.57 -5.98
C SER A 232 6.68 14.07 -6.25
N ALA A 233 6.47 13.65 -7.51
CA ALA A 233 6.32 12.26 -7.94
C ALA A 233 7.58 11.66 -8.61
N GLU A 234 8.75 12.25 -8.37
CA GLU A 234 10.04 11.74 -8.85
C GLU A 234 10.37 10.33 -8.35
N PHE A 235 9.86 9.95 -7.17
CA PHE A 235 9.98 8.59 -6.63
C PHE A 235 9.39 7.51 -7.56
N ALA A 236 8.44 7.87 -8.44
CA ALA A 236 7.81 6.93 -9.37
C ALA A 236 8.64 6.68 -10.64
N ARG A 237 9.68 7.49 -10.90
CA ARG A 237 10.50 7.40 -12.12
C ARG A 237 11.16 6.02 -12.28
N PRO A 238 11.82 5.44 -11.27
CA PRO A 238 12.48 4.14 -11.43
C PRO A 238 11.50 3.03 -11.84
N PHE A 239 10.30 3.01 -11.24
CA PHE A 239 9.26 2.06 -11.62
C PHE A 239 8.79 2.26 -13.06
N LEU A 240 8.53 3.52 -13.45
CA LEU A 240 8.06 3.86 -14.78
C LEU A 240 9.07 3.47 -15.87
N GLU A 241 10.34 3.81 -15.67
CA GLU A 241 11.42 3.49 -16.61
C GLU A 241 11.65 1.98 -16.70
N ALA A 242 11.68 1.28 -15.57
CA ALA A 242 11.82 -0.17 -15.55
C ALA A 242 10.68 -0.86 -16.33
N ARG A 243 9.44 -0.40 -16.17
CA ARG A 243 8.28 -0.95 -16.89
C ARG A 243 8.33 -0.63 -18.39
N ALA A 244 8.66 0.60 -18.76
CA ALA A 244 8.82 0.98 -20.17
C ALA A 244 9.91 0.13 -20.86
N ALA A 245 11.05 -0.08 -20.18
CA ALA A 245 12.13 -0.91 -20.68
C ALA A 245 11.73 -2.38 -20.81
N ALA A 246 11.08 -2.96 -19.79
CA ALA A 246 10.65 -4.36 -19.81
C ALA A 246 9.62 -4.65 -20.91
N LEU A 247 8.70 -3.71 -21.16
CA LEU A 247 7.58 -3.88 -22.09
C LEU A 247 7.90 -3.44 -23.52
N GLY A 248 8.98 -2.67 -23.72
CA GLY A 248 9.26 -1.98 -24.98
C GLY A 248 8.13 -1.03 -25.41
N ALA A 249 7.35 -0.53 -24.44
CA ALA A 249 6.19 0.32 -24.69
C ALA A 249 6.54 1.80 -24.46
N PRO A 250 6.15 2.71 -25.36
CA PRO A 250 6.38 4.13 -25.14
C PRO A 250 5.51 4.65 -23.98
N ILE A 251 6.04 5.63 -23.25
CA ILE A 251 5.33 6.33 -22.19
C ILE A 251 4.51 7.46 -22.82
N GLU A 252 3.18 7.37 -22.73
CA GLU A 252 2.27 8.44 -23.11
C GLU A 252 2.15 9.43 -21.93
N ARG A 253 2.76 10.61 -22.08
CA ARG A 253 2.69 11.68 -21.08
C ARG A 253 1.35 12.41 -21.17
N LEU A 254 0.63 12.47 -20.07
CA LEU A 254 -0.62 13.19 -19.93
C LEU A 254 -0.36 14.51 -19.17
N GLY A 255 -0.72 15.63 -19.80
CA GLY A 255 -0.73 16.92 -19.12
C GLY A 255 -1.94 17.06 -18.19
N PRO A 256 -1.89 17.96 -17.19
CA PRO A 256 -3.06 18.27 -16.38
C PRO A 256 -4.23 18.70 -17.28
N PRO A 257 -5.48 18.39 -16.90
CA PRO A 257 -6.64 19.00 -17.55
C PRO A 257 -6.48 20.53 -17.58
N ARG A 258 -7.04 21.21 -18.59
CA ARG A 258 -7.08 22.69 -18.64
C ARG A 258 -7.98 23.23 -17.50
N ALA A 259 -7.52 23.16 -16.26
CA ALA A 259 -8.14 23.79 -15.10
C ALA A 259 -7.60 25.21 -14.93
N LYS A 260 -8.35 26.05 -14.21
CA LYS A 260 -7.84 27.35 -13.76
C LYS A 260 -6.68 27.09 -12.78
N SER A 261 -5.52 27.66 -13.05
CA SER A 261 -4.38 27.62 -12.12
C SER A 261 -4.78 28.33 -10.82
N THR A 262 -4.85 27.57 -9.73
CA THR A 262 -5.00 28.08 -8.36
C THR A 262 -3.63 28.23 -7.71
N SER A 263 -3.55 28.99 -6.63
CA SER A 263 -2.32 29.12 -5.85
C SER A 263 -1.92 27.80 -5.19
N LEU A 264 -2.87 26.93 -4.84
CA LEU A 264 -2.60 25.57 -4.39
C LEU A 264 -1.95 24.72 -5.50
N ALA A 265 -2.49 24.77 -6.73
CA ALA A 265 -1.91 24.04 -7.86
C ALA A 265 -0.48 24.53 -8.16
N ALA A 266 -0.29 25.85 -8.20
CA ALA A 266 1.02 26.45 -8.40
C ALA A 266 2.01 26.16 -7.24
N LEU A 267 1.51 26.03 -6.00
CA LEU A 267 2.31 25.60 -4.86
C LEU A 267 2.71 24.14 -4.99
N ALA A 268 1.78 23.24 -5.35
CA ALA A 268 2.04 21.82 -5.51
C ALA A 268 3.12 21.54 -6.57
N ASP A 269 3.08 22.26 -7.69
CA ASP A 269 4.08 22.16 -8.76
C ASP A 269 5.48 22.62 -8.33
N ARG A 270 5.57 23.52 -7.35
CA ARG A 270 6.83 24.15 -6.91
C ARG A 270 7.31 23.70 -5.53
N LEU A 271 6.56 22.84 -4.83
CA LEU A 271 6.77 22.55 -3.41
C LEU A 271 8.17 22.01 -3.10
N PHE A 272 8.72 21.22 -4.02
CA PHE A 272 10.04 20.59 -3.90
C PHE A 272 11.09 21.23 -4.81
N ALA A 273 10.69 22.24 -5.60
CA ALA A 273 11.62 23.00 -6.41
C ALA A 273 12.40 24.00 -5.53
N PRO A 274 13.63 24.38 -5.92
CA PRO A 274 14.34 25.47 -5.27
C PRO A 274 13.46 26.73 -5.23
N ALA A 275 13.56 27.49 -4.14
CA ALA A 275 12.80 28.73 -3.97
C ALA A 275 13.21 29.76 -5.05
N ALA A 276 12.49 29.75 -6.17
CA ALA A 276 12.73 30.62 -7.32
C ALA A 276 11.40 31.11 -7.88
N GLY A 277 11.28 32.41 -8.17
CA GLY A 277 10.10 33.03 -8.77
C GLY A 277 9.32 33.95 -7.84
N ALA A 278 8.26 34.57 -8.37
CA ALA A 278 7.42 35.52 -7.63
C ALA A 278 6.58 34.81 -6.54
N PRO A 279 6.21 35.55 -5.47
CA PRO A 279 5.24 35.08 -4.48
C PRO A 279 3.91 34.71 -5.15
N LEU A 280 3.28 33.64 -4.68
CA LEU A 280 1.94 33.25 -5.11
C LEU A 280 0.92 34.23 -4.53
N ALA A 281 0.00 34.72 -5.37
CA ALA A 281 -1.11 35.55 -4.90
C ALA A 281 -2.04 34.71 -4.01
N ALA A 282 -2.58 35.27 -2.93
CA ALA A 282 -3.57 34.55 -2.14
C ALA A 282 -4.91 34.52 -2.89
N ASP A 283 -5.37 33.33 -3.28
CA ASP A 283 -6.66 33.11 -3.95
C ASP A 283 -7.66 32.32 -3.08
N GLY A 284 -7.29 32.02 -1.83
CA GLY A 284 -8.09 31.24 -0.89
C GLY A 284 -8.01 29.72 -1.06
N SER A 285 -7.29 29.21 -2.06
CA SER A 285 -7.13 27.75 -2.27
C SER A 285 -6.14 27.08 -1.31
N PHE A 286 -5.29 27.87 -0.64
CA PHE A 286 -4.31 27.41 0.34
C PHE A 286 -4.26 28.35 1.53
N THR A 287 -4.13 27.81 2.74
CA THR A 287 -3.96 28.59 3.97
C THR A 287 -3.04 27.84 4.93
N LEU A 288 -2.15 28.56 5.60
CA LEU A 288 -1.32 28.05 6.69
C LEU A 288 -1.82 28.65 8.01
N LEU A 289 -2.13 27.78 8.98
CA LEU A 289 -2.60 28.17 10.30
C LEU A 289 -1.58 27.73 11.36
N SER A 290 -1.17 28.66 12.23
CA SER A 290 -0.38 28.36 13.42
C SER A 290 -1.30 28.35 14.64
N VAL A 291 -1.27 27.25 15.39
CA VAL A 291 -2.21 26.98 16.49
C VAL A 291 -1.44 26.44 17.71
N PRO A 292 -1.84 26.81 18.94
CA PRO A 292 -1.18 26.33 20.14
C PRO A 292 -1.64 24.92 20.51
N GLY A 293 -0.81 23.92 20.20
CA GLY A 293 -1.00 22.53 20.61
C GLY A 293 -2.09 21.76 19.86
N GLU A 294 -2.06 20.44 20.01
CA GLU A 294 -2.91 19.48 19.28
C GLU A 294 -4.40 19.68 19.53
N ALA A 295 -4.80 19.92 20.78
CA ALA A 295 -6.21 20.14 21.12
C ALA A 295 -6.80 21.37 20.41
N ARG A 296 -6.03 22.46 20.29
CA ARG A 296 -6.49 23.64 19.54
C ARG A 296 -6.44 23.38 18.04
N ALA A 297 -5.43 22.67 17.55
CA ALA A 297 -5.35 22.26 16.16
C ALA A 297 -6.59 21.47 15.73
N ALA A 298 -7.02 20.48 16.52
CA ALA A 298 -8.20 19.69 16.23
C ALA A 298 -9.48 20.55 16.11
N ILE A 299 -9.65 21.53 17.00
CA ILE A 299 -10.78 22.47 16.96
C ILE A 299 -10.77 23.32 15.68
N GLU A 300 -9.60 23.83 15.28
CA GLU A 300 -9.49 24.66 14.08
C GLU A 300 -9.64 23.83 12.80
N ILE A 301 -9.15 22.58 12.77
CA ILE A 301 -9.42 21.63 11.68
C ILE A 301 -10.92 21.37 11.55
N ALA A 302 -11.61 21.10 12.67
CA ALA A 302 -13.07 20.91 12.66
C ALA A 302 -13.81 22.15 12.17
N ARG A 303 -13.35 23.35 12.55
CA ARG A 303 -13.90 24.61 12.06
C ARG A 303 -13.72 24.74 10.56
N ALA A 304 -12.50 24.53 10.04
CA ALA A 304 -12.20 24.65 8.62
C ALA A 304 -13.05 23.69 7.77
N VAL A 305 -13.22 22.43 8.21
CA VAL A 305 -14.09 21.45 7.53
C VAL A 305 -15.54 21.91 7.53
N PHE A 306 -16.04 22.44 8.65
CA PHE A 306 -17.41 22.93 8.76
C PHE A 306 -17.64 24.18 7.90
N GLU A 307 -16.71 25.14 7.89
CA GLU A 307 -16.78 26.35 7.08
C GLU A 307 -16.73 26.02 5.59
N ALA A 308 -15.84 25.12 5.17
CA ALA A 308 -15.78 24.67 3.77
C ALA A 308 -17.12 24.06 3.30
N ALA A 309 -17.78 23.26 4.15
CA ALA A 309 -19.08 22.68 3.84
C ALA A 309 -20.20 23.73 3.85
N ARG A 310 -20.20 24.65 4.82
CA ARG A 310 -21.17 25.74 4.93
C ARG A 310 -21.10 26.69 3.74
N ASP A 311 -19.89 27.02 3.31
CA ASP A 311 -19.61 28.01 2.26
C ASP A 311 -19.67 27.38 0.86
N GLY A 312 -19.95 26.07 0.76
CA GLY A 312 -20.11 25.35 -0.49
C GLY A 312 -18.81 25.11 -1.25
N VAL A 313 -17.66 25.24 -0.58
CA VAL A 313 -16.34 24.88 -1.14
C VAL A 313 -16.25 23.37 -1.36
N ILE A 314 -16.86 22.60 -0.47
CA ILE A 314 -17.05 21.15 -0.61
C ILE A 314 -18.55 20.82 -0.60
N ALA A 315 -18.95 19.81 -1.37
CA ALA A 315 -20.34 19.35 -1.44
C ALA A 315 -20.82 18.69 -0.12
N GLY A 316 -19.87 18.25 0.71
CA GLY A 316 -20.14 17.76 2.06
C GLY A 316 -18.89 17.21 2.72
N PHE A 317 -19.02 16.74 3.96
CA PHE A 317 -17.89 16.25 4.78
C PHE A 317 -17.09 15.10 4.14
N HIS A 318 -17.67 14.37 3.20
CA HIS A 318 -17.02 13.25 2.50
C HIS A 318 -15.94 13.70 1.51
N GLU A 319 -15.88 14.99 1.14
CA GLU A 319 -14.81 15.56 0.32
C GLU A 319 -13.66 16.12 1.16
N ALA A 320 -13.81 16.18 2.49
CA ALA A 320 -12.75 16.60 3.38
C ALA A 320 -11.84 15.41 3.74
N ALA A 321 -10.52 15.65 3.75
CA ALA A 321 -9.54 14.71 4.25
C ALA A 321 -8.61 15.41 5.26
N VAL A 322 -8.24 14.70 6.32
CA VAL A 322 -7.28 15.17 7.33
C VAL A 322 -6.13 14.18 7.37
N PHE A 323 -4.93 14.67 7.08
CA PHE A 323 -3.70 13.88 7.15
C PHE A 323 -2.93 14.29 8.41
N VAL A 324 -2.52 13.30 9.17
CA VAL A 324 -1.75 13.46 10.41
C VAL A 324 -0.47 12.65 10.32
N ARG A 325 0.58 13.12 10.99
CA ARG A 325 1.87 12.44 10.96
C ARG A 325 1.93 11.29 11.97
N HIS A 326 1.27 11.46 13.12
CA HIS A 326 1.27 10.52 14.23
C HIS A 326 -0.17 10.12 14.57
N PRO A 327 -0.78 9.19 13.80
CA PRO A 327 -2.18 8.82 13.99
C PRO A 327 -2.51 8.39 15.42
N GLU A 328 -1.60 7.69 16.09
CA GLU A 328 -1.71 7.24 17.48
C GLU A 328 -1.93 8.39 18.49
N GLU A 329 -1.34 9.56 18.23
CA GLU A 329 -1.43 10.76 19.07
C GLU A 329 -2.59 11.66 18.62
N ASP A 330 -2.67 11.95 17.32
CA ASP A 330 -3.56 12.96 16.77
C ASP A 330 -5.01 12.49 16.61
N VAL A 331 -5.22 11.23 16.19
CA VAL A 331 -6.55 10.70 15.86
C VAL A 331 -7.49 10.67 17.06
N PRO A 332 -7.09 10.24 18.27
CA PRO A 332 -7.99 10.28 19.42
C PRO A 332 -8.56 11.67 19.72
N ILE A 333 -7.73 12.71 19.63
CA ILE A 333 -8.12 14.11 19.87
C ILE A 333 -9.06 14.61 18.76
N LEU A 334 -8.72 14.35 17.50
CA LEU A 334 -9.56 14.69 16.34
C LEU A 334 -10.90 13.96 16.37
N ALA A 335 -10.90 12.66 16.67
CA ALA A 335 -12.08 11.81 16.71
C ALA A 335 -13.08 12.28 17.79
N GLU A 336 -12.59 12.69 18.97
CA GLU A 336 -13.43 13.28 20.02
C GLU A 336 -13.95 14.66 19.60
N THR A 337 -13.11 15.49 18.98
CA THR A 337 -13.49 16.83 18.50
C THR A 337 -14.57 16.78 17.43
N PHE A 338 -14.47 15.84 16.49
CA PHE A 338 -15.46 15.62 15.44
C PHE A 338 -16.76 15.02 16.00
N ARG A 339 -16.67 14.06 16.93
CA ARG A 339 -17.83 13.44 17.58
C ARG A 339 -18.64 14.46 18.36
N SER A 340 -18.00 15.27 19.20
CA SER A 340 -18.63 16.34 19.97
C SER A 340 -19.33 17.39 19.09
N ARG A 341 -18.83 17.61 17.87
CA ARG A 341 -19.39 18.54 16.87
C ARG A 341 -20.32 17.88 15.85
N ARG A 342 -20.56 16.57 15.97
CA ARG A 342 -21.37 15.78 15.03
C ARG A 342 -20.90 15.86 13.58
N ILE A 343 -19.59 16.02 13.37
CA ILE A 343 -18.98 15.89 12.05
C ILE A 343 -18.79 14.39 11.81
N PRO A 344 -19.40 13.79 10.77
CA PRO A 344 -19.18 12.38 10.44
C PRO A 344 -17.75 12.20 9.93
N TYR A 345 -17.09 11.13 10.36
CA TYR A 345 -15.73 10.83 9.97
C TYR A 345 -15.48 9.33 9.85
N TYR A 346 -14.42 9.00 9.11
CA TYR A 346 -13.89 7.67 8.97
C TYR A 346 -12.39 7.70 9.28
N VAL A 347 -11.93 6.79 10.13
CA VAL A 347 -10.51 6.62 10.46
C VAL A 347 -9.99 5.41 9.68
N GLN A 348 -9.04 5.65 8.78
CA GLN A 348 -8.32 4.57 8.11
C GLN A 348 -7.51 3.76 9.14
N GLY A 349 -7.71 2.44 9.15
CA GLY A 349 -7.11 1.54 10.16
C GLY A 349 -8.03 1.21 11.34
N GLY A 350 -9.13 1.95 11.51
CA GLY A 350 -10.09 1.72 12.59
C GLY A 350 -9.54 2.08 13.98
N SER A 351 -10.12 1.50 15.02
CA SER A 351 -9.65 1.63 16.40
C SER A 351 -8.92 0.37 16.86
N ALA A 352 -7.87 0.55 17.67
CA ALA A 352 -7.11 -0.56 18.21
C ALA A 352 -8.02 -1.50 19.02
N PHE A 353 -7.87 -2.81 18.81
CA PHE A 353 -8.66 -3.80 19.54
C PHE A 353 -8.39 -3.71 21.05
N ALA A 354 -7.16 -3.37 21.46
CA ALA A 354 -6.77 -3.20 22.86
C ALA A 354 -7.61 -2.13 23.61
N ASP A 355 -8.15 -1.14 22.90
CA ASP A 355 -9.00 -0.11 23.50
C ASP A 355 -10.44 -0.54 23.73
N ARG A 356 -10.82 -1.73 23.27
CA ARG A 356 -12.17 -2.26 23.48
C ARG A 356 -12.29 -2.81 24.90
N ALA A 357 -13.48 -2.62 25.50
CA ALA A 357 -13.76 -3.08 26.86
C ALA A 357 -13.47 -4.57 27.07
N LEU A 358 -13.81 -5.41 26.07
CA LEU A 358 -13.52 -6.85 26.11
C LEU A 358 -12.02 -7.13 26.24
N SER A 359 -11.19 -6.47 25.44
CA SER A 359 -9.74 -6.65 25.45
C SER A 359 -9.12 -6.21 26.77
N ARG A 360 -9.57 -5.06 27.31
CA ARG A 360 -9.14 -4.58 28.63
C ARG A 360 -9.53 -5.55 29.73
N ALA A 361 -10.72 -6.14 29.66
CA ALA A 361 -11.16 -7.15 30.63
C ALA A 361 -10.31 -8.43 30.55
N VAL A 362 -10.00 -8.92 29.35
CA VAL A 362 -9.13 -10.10 29.16
C VAL A 362 -7.72 -9.83 29.68
N LEU A 363 -7.13 -8.66 29.36
CA LEU A 363 -5.80 -8.28 29.86
C LEU A 363 -5.79 -8.14 31.38
N ALA A 364 -6.82 -7.54 31.96
CA ALA A 364 -6.95 -7.44 33.41
C ALA A 364 -7.03 -8.83 34.07
N LEU A 365 -7.80 -9.76 33.50
CA LEU A 365 -7.87 -11.14 34.00
C LEU A 365 -6.53 -11.87 33.89
N ALA A 366 -5.79 -11.69 32.80
CA ALA A 366 -4.46 -12.30 32.63
C ALA A 366 -3.44 -11.72 33.63
N ALA A 367 -3.51 -10.41 33.91
CA ALA A 367 -2.63 -9.75 34.88
C ALA A 367 -2.89 -10.20 36.33
N LEU A 368 -4.10 -10.71 36.65
CA LEU A 368 -4.37 -11.27 37.98
C LEU A 368 -3.46 -12.46 38.31
N GLU A 369 -3.03 -13.24 37.31
CA GLU A 369 -2.12 -14.38 37.51
C GLU A 369 -0.68 -13.91 37.82
N GLU A 370 -0.25 -12.78 37.26
CA GLU A 370 1.05 -12.16 37.58
C GLU A 370 1.07 -11.49 38.97
N GLU A 371 -0.06 -10.93 39.41
CA GLU A 371 -0.16 -10.18 40.67
C GLU A 371 -0.62 -11.02 41.87
N SER A 372 -1.17 -12.23 41.68
CA SER A 372 -1.76 -13.04 42.76
C SER A 372 -1.20 -14.45 42.83
N PHE A 373 0.04 -14.61 43.32
CA PHE A 373 0.54 -15.74 44.16
C PHE A 373 2.00 -15.45 44.63
N ALA A 374 2.23 -14.27 45.24
CA ALA A 374 3.44 -13.98 46.01
C ALA A 374 3.10 -13.81 47.50
#